data_AF-A0A1H9UR59-F1
#
_entry.id   AF-A0A1H9UR59-F1
#
_cell.length_a   1.000
_cell.length_b   1.000
_cell.length_c   1.000
_cell.angle_alpha   90.00
_cell.angle_beta   90.00
_cell.angle_gamma   90.00
#
_symmetry.space_group_name_H-M   'P 1'
#
loop_
_entity.id
_entity.type
_entity.pdbx_description
1 polymer ?
#
loop_
_entity_poly.entity_id
_entity_poly.type
_entity_poly.pdbx_seq_one_letter_code
_entity_poly.pdbx_strand_id
1 'polypeptide(L)'
;MVSSPVVSTHALHAAIAPAAALVEERRTLYRLAADLFTPGTELSDNLADHPIVRYEIGRALAGHDGPDWARLARASAMRVRDAGIAVVADPAAAELLEAPLRIVAPPGTRPQPLTEADGERFDLVCSIVAEGVRLFRALAPRMAEDLLAHVSMLAVLKKETSGGVVSASSRYVPGIVLIDEPSLPMEVAEALVHEGAHEKFFDLAITREFLDAAAEEEDCFVNSWSRARWPLEQTFAAWHAYSCLAQFHTTIGAHQPGPDSLLPKARERADEIGRWLIEHETALRADSRWLLRSLFGEAAGELAGERTAQVDVRSDVDYVTLCAEIREDGNFRVVPDVRIRRAGTGRAVVGRATRPPDLFWLDTDASWVAGQLDDVHPTSFGSLLSRASEEWHEPPDLAVRRLRASIRSLESSAIIESTP
;
A
#
# COMPACT_ATOMS: atom_id res chain seq x y z
N MET A 1 13.42 19.92 -30.18
CA MET A 1 12.47 18.90 -29.71
C MET A 1 11.89 19.41 -28.42
N VAL A 2 10.58 19.64 -28.37
CA VAL A 2 9.88 20.02 -27.14
C VAL A 2 9.72 18.72 -26.36
N SER A 3 10.37 18.57 -25.19
CA SER A 3 10.17 17.40 -24.35
C SER A 3 8.69 17.32 -23.97
N SER A 4 8.04 16.19 -24.25
CA SER A 4 6.70 15.92 -23.73
C SER A 4 6.70 16.16 -22.21
N PRO A 5 5.64 16.76 -21.64
CA PRO A 5 5.57 17.00 -20.21
C PRO A 5 5.68 15.67 -19.47
N VAL A 6 6.69 15.55 -18.59
CA VAL A 6 6.85 14.39 -17.72
C VAL A 6 5.61 14.33 -16.82
N VAL A 7 4.85 13.24 -16.91
CA VAL A 7 3.67 13.05 -16.06
C VAL A 7 4.14 12.99 -14.61
N SER A 8 3.54 13.80 -13.76
CA SER A 8 3.90 13.86 -12.35
C SER A 8 3.53 12.57 -11.62
N THR A 9 4.38 12.10 -10.70
CA THR A 9 4.19 10.84 -9.95
C THR A 9 2.84 10.76 -9.24
N HIS A 10 2.37 11.83 -8.59
CA HIS A 10 1.04 11.86 -7.94
C HIS A 10 -0.13 11.61 -8.92
N ALA A 11 0.00 12.05 -10.17
CA ALA A 11 -1.04 11.82 -11.18
C ALA A 11 -1.03 10.36 -11.65
N LEU A 12 0.15 9.75 -11.76
CA LEU A 12 0.28 8.33 -12.06
C LEU A 12 -0.27 7.47 -10.92
N HIS A 13 0.01 7.84 -9.68
CA HIS A 13 -0.60 7.21 -8.51
C HIS A 13 -2.12 7.28 -8.54
N ALA A 14 -2.67 8.49 -8.73
CA ALA A 14 -4.12 8.69 -8.76
C ALA A 14 -4.80 7.90 -9.89
N ALA A 15 -4.11 7.67 -11.00
CA ALA A 15 -4.60 6.81 -12.07
C ALA A 15 -4.67 5.33 -11.66
N ILE A 16 -3.76 4.83 -10.82
CA ILE A 16 -3.87 3.49 -10.23
C ILE A 16 -5.01 3.49 -9.21
N ALA A 17 -4.88 4.36 -8.20
CA ALA A 17 -5.87 4.58 -7.17
C ALA A 17 -5.60 5.90 -6.45
N PRO A 18 -6.59 6.81 -6.34
CA PRO A 18 -6.46 8.01 -5.51
C PRO A 18 -6.11 7.68 -4.06
N ALA A 19 -5.38 8.56 -3.38
CA ALA A 19 -4.93 8.32 -2.00
C ALA A 19 -6.07 7.95 -1.04
N ALA A 20 -7.20 8.67 -1.12
CA ALA A 20 -8.38 8.37 -0.30
C ALA A 20 -8.96 6.97 -0.55
N ALA A 21 -8.98 6.53 -1.81
CA ALA A 21 -9.45 5.19 -2.18
C ALA A 21 -8.52 4.09 -1.63
N LEU A 22 -7.20 4.29 -1.72
CA LEU A 22 -6.22 3.36 -1.15
C LEU A 22 -6.33 3.25 0.38
N VAL A 23 -6.46 4.39 1.07
CA VAL A 23 -6.64 4.41 2.53
C VAL A 23 -7.92 3.68 2.93
N GLU A 24 -9.02 3.91 2.22
CA GLU A 24 -10.28 3.23 2.48
C GLU A 24 -10.19 1.72 2.25
N GLU A 25 -9.62 1.29 1.13
CA GLU A 25 -9.44 -0.13 0.80
C GLU A 25 -8.53 -0.81 1.83
N ARG A 26 -7.41 -0.20 2.19
CA ARG A 26 -6.53 -0.65 3.28
C ARG A 26 -7.30 -0.83 4.59
N ARG A 27 -8.08 0.16 5.02
CA ARG A 27 -8.88 0.06 6.26
C ARG A 27 -9.89 -1.08 6.17
N THR A 28 -10.49 -1.28 5.00
CA THR A 28 -11.42 -2.38 4.72
C THR A 28 -10.74 -3.75 4.88
N LEU A 29 -9.53 -3.91 4.34
CA LEU A 29 -8.70 -5.10 4.52
C LEU A 29 -8.43 -5.39 6.00
N TYR A 30 -7.91 -4.42 6.76
CA TYR A 30 -7.59 -4.64 8.18
C TYR A 30 -8.82 -4.91 9.04
N ARG A 31 -9.97 -4.30 8.72
CA ARG A 31 -11.25 -4.62 9.40
C ARG A 31 -11.69 -6.04 9.14
N LEU A 32 -11.61 -6.50 7.89
CA LEU A 32 -11.93 -7.89 7.57
C LEU A 32 -10.97 -8.85 8.28
N ALA A 33 -9.67 -8.56 8.27
CA ALA A 33 -8.68 -9.39 8.95
C ALA A 33 -8.95 -9.49 10.46
N ALA A 34 -9.27 -8.37 11.11
CA ALA A 34 -9.65 -8.33 12.52
C ALA A 34 -10.91 -9.17 12.82
N ASP A 35 -11.94 -9.05 11.99
CA ASP A 35 -13.18 -9.85 12.10
C ASP A 35 -12.90 -11.35 11.94
N LEU A 36 -12.01 -11.75 11.02
CA LEU A 36 -11.63 -13.16 10.85
C LEU A 36 -10.89 -13.74 12.07
N PHE A 37 -10.04 -12.95 12.72
CA PHE A 37 -9.37 -13.40 13.95
C PHE A 37 -10.28 -13.37 15.18
N THR A 38 -11.20 -12.42 15.26
CA THR A 38 -12.12 -12.26 16.39
C THR A 38 -13.47 -11.75 15.87
N PRO A 39 -14.40 -12.66 15.53
CA PRO A 39 -15.68 -12.30 14.92
C PRO A 39 -16.45 -11.23 15.69
N GLY A 40 -16.96 -10.24 14.96
CA GLY A 40 -17.65 -9.08 15.51
C GLY A 40 -16.72 -7.93 15.94
N THR A 41 -15.40 -8.05 15.73
CA THR A 41 -14.46 -6.96 15.98
C THR A 41 -14.56 -5.92 14.87
N GLU A 42 -14.99 -4.71 15.23
CA GLU A 42 -14.99 -3.56 14.33
C GLU A 42 -13.87 -2.59 14.69
N LEU A 43 -12.92 -2.40 13.77
CA LEU A 43 -11.89 -1.39 13.90
C LEU A 43 -12.41 -0.02 13.45
N SER A 44 -12.26 0.98 14.32
CA SER A 44 -12.40 2.39 13.92
C SER A 44 -11.35 2.77 12.87
N ASP A 45 -11.57 3.87 12.14
CA ASP A 45 -10.58 4.39 11.18
C ASP A 45 -9.22 4.61 11.85
N ASN A 46 -9.21 5.22 13.03
CA ASN A 46 -7.97 5.49 13.78
C ASN A 46 -7.21 4.21 14.13
N LEU A 47 -7.92 3.13 14.49
CA LEU A 47 -7.28 1.84 14.80
C LEU A 47 -6.76 1.14 13.54
N ALA A 48 -7.55 1.15 12.46
CA ALA A 48 -7.14 0.55 11.19
C ALA A 48 -5.93 1.27 10.55
N ASP A 49 -5.71 2.54 10.88
CA ASP A 49 -4.56 3.32 10.45
C ASP A 49 -3.36 3.22 11.39
N HIS A 50 -3.56 2.75 12.63
CA HIS A 50 -2.52 2.77 13.65
C HIS A 50 -1.39 1.79 13.32
N PRO A 51 -0.11 2.22 13.19
CA PRO A 51 0.97 1.36 12.69
C PRO A 51 1.19 0.08 13.50
N ILE A 52 1.05 0.15 14.83
CA ILE A 52 1.17 -1.03 15.70
C ILE A 52 -0.01 -2.00 15.54
N VAL A 53 -1.22 -1.50 15.27
CA VAL A 53 -2.39 -2.35 14.98
C VAL A 53 -2.16 -3.10 13.67
N ARG A 54 -1.72 -2.36 12.64
CA ARG A 54 -1.38 -2.92 11.34
C ARG A 54 -0.27 -3.98 11.44
N TYR A 55 0.77 -3.72 12.22
CA TYR A 55 1.85 -4.67 12.49
C TYR A 55 1.34 -5.96 13.14
N GLU A 56 0.55 -5.87 14.21
CA GLU A 56 0.07 -7.08 14.91
C GLU A 56 -0.90 -7.90 14.06
N ILE A 57 -1.77 -7.26 13.28
CA ILE A 57 -2.64 -7.96 12.32
C ILE A 57 -1.78 -8.62 11.23
N GLY A 58 -0.82 -7.90 10.66
CA GLY A 58 0.11 -8.46 9.66
C GLY A 58 0.92 -9.64 10.19
N ARG A 59 1.40 -9.55 11.44
CA ARG A 59 2.09 -10.64 12.14
C ARG A 59 1.19 -11.88 12.27
N ALA A 60 -0.05 -11.70 12.70
CA ALA A 60 -1.01 -12.79 12.82
C ALA A 60 -1.35 -13.41 11.44
N LEU A 61 -1.52 -12.59 10.40
CA LEU A 61 -1.73 -13.07 9.03
C LEU A 61 -0.53 -13.86 8.48
N ALA A 62 0.69 -13.54 8.92
CA ALA A 62 1.89 -14.31 8.61
C ALA A 62 1.99 -15.64 9.39
N GLY A 63 0.96 -16.06 10.12
CA GLY A 63 0.89 -17.35 10.82
C GLY A 63 1.51 -17.36 12.21
N HIS A 64 1.86 -16.19 12.77
CA HIS A 64 2.20 -16.08 14.18
C HIS A 64 0.95 -16.11 15.07
N ASP A 65 1.14 -16.03 16.40
CA ASP A 65 0.03 -15.92 17.36
C ASP A 65 -0.93 -14.79 16.97
N GLY A 66 -2.21 -14.99 17.30
CA GLY A 66 -3.25 -14.00 17.01
C GLY A 66 -2.97 -12.62 17.64
N PRO A 67 -3.69 -11.58 17.19
CA PRO A 67 -3.45 -10.22 17.67
C PRO A 67 -3.62 -10.09 19.18
N ASP A 68 -2.65 -9.46 19.86
CA ASP A 68 -2.79 -9.09 21.27
C ASP A 68 -3.65 -7.83 21.40
N TRP A 69 -4.97 -8.01 21.49
CA TRP A 69 -5.93 -6.92 21.59
C TRP A 69 -5.67 -5.97 22.77
N ALA A 70 -5.11 -6.46 23.88
CA ALA A 70 -4.77 -5.62 25.03
C ALA A 70 -3.56 -4.72 24.73
N ARG A 71 -2.55 -5.26 24.04
CA ARG A 71 -1.43 -4.45 23.51
C ARG A 71 -1.93 -3.42 22.51
N LEU A 72 -2.86 -3.79 21.63
CA LEU A 72 -3.43 -2.87 20.64
C LEU A 72 -4.21 -1.72 21.28
N ALA A 73 -5.00 -1.99 22.31
CA ALA A 73 -5.67 -0.95 23.08
C ALA A 73 -4.66 0.03 23.70
N ARG A 74 -3.56 -0.47 24.29
CA ARG A 74 -2.48 0.39 24.83
C ARG A 74 -1.80 1.21 23.74
N ALA A 75 -1.45 0.60 22.61
CA ALA A 75 -0.79 1.28 21.51
C ALA A 75 -1.69 2.39 20.93
N SER A 76 -3.00 2.14 20.80
CA SER A 76 -3.95 3.14 20.30
C SER A 76 -4.15 4.35 21.22
N ALA A 77 -3.82 4.20 22.50
CA ALA A 77 -3.88 5.27 23.49
C ALA A 77 -2.58 6.09 23.57
N MET A 78 -1.58 5.75 22.74
CA MET A 78 -0.31 6.46 22.70
C MET A 78 -0.52 7.95 22.44
N ARG A 79 0.06 8.78 23.29
CA ARG A 79 -0.02 10.23 23.14
C ARG A 79 0.79 10.69 21.94
N VAL A 80 0.18 11.57 21.15
CA VAL A 80 0.79 12.22 19.99
C VAL A 80 0.57 13.73 20.05
N ARG A 81 1.45 14.49 19.42
CA ARG A 81 1.32 15.92 19.19
C ARG A 81 1.08 16.17 17.72
N ASP A 82 0.09 17.00 17.41
CA ASP A 82 -0.19 17.38 16.03
C ASP A 82 0.80 18.47 15.56
N ALA A 83 1.61 18.14 14.56
CA ALA A 83 2.51 19.05 13.86
C ALA A 83 2.09 19.21 12.38
N GLY A 84 0.81 19.01 12.07
CA GLY A 84 0.32 18.75 10.70
C GLY A 84 0.43 17.27 10.30
N ILE A 85 1.00 16.47 11.20
CA ILE A 85 1.10 15.01 11.25
C ILE A 85 1.21 14.60 12.73
N ALA A 86 0.77 13.39 13.09
CA ALA A 86 0.85 12.92 14.47
C ALA A 86 2.29 12.54 14.86
N VAL A 87 2.94 13.40 15.66
CA VAL A 87 4.29 13.15 16.20
C VAL A 87 4.18 12.41 17.52
N VAL A 88 4.90 11.31 17.67
CA VAL A 88 4.90 10.52 18.91
C VAL A 88 5.40 11.36 20.08
N ALA A 89 4.58 11.46 21.13
CA ALA A 89 4.81 12.32 22.28
C ALA A 89 4.89 11.52 23.60
N ASP A 90 4.43 10.27 23.60
CA ASP A 90 4.28 9.44 24.79
C ASP A 90 5.64 9.05 25.43
N PRO A 91 5.87 9.29 26.74
CA PRO A 91 7.06 8.83 27.46
C PRO A 91 7.27 7.31 27.42
N ALA A 92 6.21 6.52 27.25
CA ALA A 92 6.28 5.07 27.10
C ALA A 92 6.53 4.64 25.63
N ALA A 93 6.78 5.58 24.71
CA ALA A 93 6.91 5.29 23.28
C ALA A 93 8.00 4.25 22.97
N ALA A 94 9.12 4.22 23.71
CA ALA A 94 10.17 3.23 23.49
C ALA A 94 9.68 1.78 23.67
N GLU A 95 8.77 1.54 24.61
CA GLU A 95 8.14 0.23 24.83
C GLU A 95 7.06 -0.04 23.78
N LEU A 96 6.17 0.93 23.55
CA LEU A 96 5.05 0.79 22.63
C LEU A 96 5.48 0.65 21.17
N LEU A 97 6.60 1.26 20.80
CA LEU A 97 7.24 1.21 19.46
C LEU A 97 8.42 0.24 19.42
N GLU A 98 8.54 -0.71 20.34
CA GLU A 98 9.67 -1.65 20.36
C GLU A 98 9.89 -2.33 19.00
N ALA A 99 8.82 -2.81 18.37
CA ALA A 99 8.90 -3.53 17.11
C ALA A 99 9.47 -2.67 15.96
N PRO A 100 8.90 -1.49 15.61
CA PRO A 100 9.48 -0.64 14.58
C PRO A 100 10.91 -0.19 14.92
N LEU A 101 11.20 0.18 16.16
CA LEU A 101 12.54 0.61 16.58
C LEU A 101 13.58 -0.51 16.39
N ARG A 102 13.24 -1.75 16.76
CA ARG A 102 14.12 -2.91 16.59
C ARG A 102 14.33 -3.27 15.12
N ILE A 103 13.30 -3.13 14.28
CA ILE A 103 13.37 -3.47 12.85
C ILE A 103 14.33 -2.54 12.11
N VAL A 104 14.31 -1.24 12.44
CA VAL A 104 15.17 -0.25 11.76
C VAL A 104 16.53 -0.06 12.42
N ALA A 105 16.74 -0.61 13.62
CA ALA A 105 17.97 -0.44 14.37
C ALA A 105 19.19 -0.99 13.63
N PRO A 106 20.23 -0.17 13.39
CA PRO A 106 21.52 -0.67 12.98
C PRO A 106 22.08 -1.69 13.99
N PRO A 107 22.93 -2.65 13.57
CA PRO A 107 23.51 -3.64 14.46
C PRO A 107 24.16 -3.02 15.70
N GLY A 108 23.77 -3.50 16.88
CA GLY A 108 24.32 -3.06 18.16
C GLY A 108 23.73 -1.75 18.71
N THR A 109 22.77 -1.14 18.03
CA THR A 109 22.13 0.11 18.46
C THR A 109 20.74 -0.13 19.06
N ARG A 110 20.23 0.86 19.80
CA ARG A 110 18.89 0.84 20.39
C ARG A 110 18.26 2.22 20.25
N PRO A 111 17.73 2.56 19.07
CA PRO A 111 17.10 3.86 18.84
C PRO A 111 16.04 4.13 19.90
N GLN A 112 16.06 5.35 20.44
CA GLN A 112 15.08 5.83 21.41
C GLN A 112 14.28 6.98 20.78
N PRO A 113 12.95 7.01 20.93
CA PRO A 113 12.16 8.15 20.49
C PRO A 113 12.40 9.35 21.40
N LEU A 114 12.42 10.54 20.82
CA LEU A 114 12.33 11.82 21.50
C LEU A 114 10.85 12.09 21.82
N THR A 115 10.53 12.40 23.08
CA THR A 115 9.15 12.46 23.60
C THR A 115 8.94 13.67 24.51
N GLU A 116 7.73 13.88 25.03
CA GLU A 116 7.47 14.96 25.99
C GLU A 116 8.31 14.89 27.26
N ALA A 117 8.81 13.71 27.63
CA ALA A 117 9.71 13.56 28.76
C ALA A 117 11.06 14.28 28.55
N ASP A 118 11.39 14.63 27.30
CA ASP A 118 12.61 15.36 26.93
C ASP A 118 12.44 16.89 26.94
N GLY A 119 11.25 17.40 27.31
CA GLY A 119 11.01 18.83 27.59
C GLY A 119 11.22 19.75 26.38
N GLU A 120 11.94 20.87 26.59
CA GLU A 120 12.15 21.90 25.56
C GLU A 120 12.77 21.37 24.26
N ARG A 121 13.60 20.31 24.35
CA ARG A 121 14.19 19.65 23.18
C ARG A 121 13.10 19.07 22.27
N PHE A 122 12.08 18.42 22.86
CA PHE A 122 10.94 17.89 22.12
C PHE A 122 10.07 19.00 21.53
N ASP A 123 9.86 20.09 22.26
CA ASP A 123 9.08 21.24 21.77
C ASP A 123 9.73 21.91 20.56
N LEU A 124 11.06 22.08 20.59
CA LEU A 124 11.84 22.61 19.48
C LEU A 124 11.71 21.71 18.24
N VAL A 125 11.93 20.41 18.42
CA VAL A 125 11.84 19.43 17.33
C VAL A 125 10.42 19.37 16.74
N CYS A 126 9.39 19.39 17.57
CA CYS A 126 8.00 19.45 17.08
C CYS A 126 7.75 20.70 16.23
N SER A 127 8.36 21.83 16.58
CA SER A 127 8.26 23.07 15.81
C SER A 127 8.95 22.92 14.44
N ILE A 128 10.15 22.33 14.39
CA ILE A 128 10.87 22.03 13.14
C ILE A 128 10.07 21.07 12.27
N VAL A 129 9.47 20.02 12.85
CA VAL A 129 8.60 19.09 12.14
C VAL A 129 7.40 19.81 11.54
N ALA A 130 6.73 20.67 12.32
CA ALA A 130 5.59 21.43 11.82
C ALA A 130 5.96 22.36 10.66
N GLU A 131 7.12 23.00 10.74
CA GLU A 131 7.68 23.80 9.65
C GLU A 131 8.00 22.95 8.41
N GLY A 132 8.57 21.75 8.59
CA GLY A 132 8.87 20.83 7.51
C GLY A 132 7.63 20.32 6.78
N VAL A 133 6.58 19.96 7.52
CA VAL A 133 5.28 19.56 6.93
C VAL A 133 4.67 20.73 6.14
N ARG A 134 4.71 21.96 6.69
CA ARG A 134 4.25 23.16 5.97
C ARG A 134 5.07 23.41 4.70
N LEU A 135 6.39 23.25 4.78
CA LEU A 135 7.30 23.42 3.65
C LEU A 135 7.01 22.40 2.55
N PHE A 136 6.83 21.12 2.88
CA PHE A 136 6.49 20.09 1.91
C PHE A 136 5.17 20.41 1.19
N ARG A 137 4.12 20.79 1.93
CA ARG A 137 2.84 21.20 1.35
C ARG A 137 2.95 22.45 0.47
N ALA A 138 3.84 23.38 0.81
CA ALA A 138 4.07 24.59 0.01
C ALA A 138 4.81 24.31 -1.30
N LEU A 139 5.85 23.47 -1.26
CA LEU A 139 6.70 23.18 -2.42
C LEU A 139 6.06 22.19 -3.40
N ALA A 140 5.35 21.17 -2.89
CA ALA A 140 4.78 20.11 -3.71
C ALA A 140 3.38 19.70 -3.19
N PRO A 141 2.38 20.60 -3.23
CA PRO A 141 1.08 20.41 -2.57
C PRO A 141 0.38 19.10 -2.94
N ARG A 142 0.34 18.77 -4.24
CA ARG A 142 -0.31 17.53 -4.71
C ARG A 142 0.45 16.27 -4.31
N MET A 143 1.77 16.32 -4.25
CA MET A 143 2.59 15.20 -3.75
C MET A 143 2.42 15.06 -2.24
N ALA A 144 2.34 16.17 -1.51
CA ALA A 144 2.09 16.14 -0.07
C ALA A 144 0.71 15.58 0.27
N GLU A 145 -0.34 15.98 -0.45
CA GLU A 145 -1.67 15.38 -0.32
C GLU A 145 -1.65 13.87 -0.60
N ASP A 146 -0.92 13.47 -1.65
CA ASP A 146 -0.84 12.09 -2.09
C ASP A 146 -0.04 11.18 -1.14
N LEU A 147 1.11 11.63 -0.63
CA LEU A 147 2.01 10.82 0.21
C LEU A 147 1.64 10.88 1.70
N LEU A 148 1.28 12.06 2.23
CA LEU A 148 1.00 12.20 3.67
C LEU A 148 -0.28 11.48 4.10
N ALA A 149 -1.19 11.16 3.17
CA ALA A 149 -2.36 10.33 3.45
C ALA A 149 -1.99 8.90 3.94
N HIS A 150 -0.78 8.45 3.65
CA HIS A 150 -0.29 7.12 4.01
C HIS A 150 0.56 7.11 5.30
N VAL A 151 0.92 8.29 5.82
CA VAL A 151 1.71 8.43 7.05
C VAL A 151 0.79 8.74 8.22
N SER A 152 0.53 7.74 9.05
CA SER A 152 -0.31 7.88 10.25
C SER A 152 0.45 8.49 11.42
N MET A 153 1.77 8.30 11.47
CA MET A 153 2.59 8.64 12.63
C MET A 153 4.03 8.98 12.24
N LEU A 154 4.63 9.93 12.94
CA LEU A 154 6.06 10.27 12.87
C LEU A 154 6.69 10.07 14.25
N ALA A 155 7.78 9.34 14.35
CA ALA A 155 8.62 9.32 15.55
C ALA A 155 10.00 9.92 15.24
N VAL A 156 10.40 10.90 16.05
CA VAL A 156 11.75 11.46 15.98
C VAL A 156 12.65 10.67 16.91
N LEU A 157 13.78 10.20 16.40
CA LEU A 157 14.77 9.44 17.15
C LEU A 157 15.76 10.41 17.81
N LYS A 158 16.20 10.07 19.03
CA LYS A 158 17.28 10.81 19.70
C LYS A 158 18.58 10.58 18.95
N LYS A 159 19.22 11.66 18.51
CA LYS A 159 20.46 11.67 17.73
C LYS A 159 21.57 10.79 18.31
N GLU A 160 21.70 10.77 19.62
CA GLU A 160 22.70 9.99 20.35
C GLU A 160 22.44 8.47 20.33
N THR A 161 21.24 8.03 19.96
CA THR A 161 20.84 6.60 19.95
C THR A 161 20.41 6.07 18.59
N SER A 162 20.15 6.94 17.61
CA SER A 162 19.63 6.57 16.29
C SER A 162 20.58 5.67 15.49
N GLY A 163 21.88 5.69 15.81
CA GLY A 163 22.87 4.85 15.14
C GLY A 163 23.16 5.27 13.71
N GLY A 164 22.85 6.53 13.34
CA GLY A 164 23.00 7.04 11.98
C GLY A 164 21.82 6.77 11.05
N VAL A 165 20.68 6.32 11.59
CA VAL A 165 19.41 6.30 10.84
C VAL A 165 18.98 7.74 10.58
N VAL A 166 19.01 8.17 9.31
CA VAL A 166 18.53 9.50 8.89
C VAL A 166 17.01 9.51 8.78
N SER A 167 16.46 8.55 8.03
CA SER A 167 15.02 8.26 7.95
C SER A 167 14.82 6.77 7.71
N ALA A 168 13.69 6.25 8.17
CA ALA A 168 13.30 4.87 7.93
C ALA A 168 11.79 4.66 8.03
N SER A 169 11.31 3.73 7.22
CA SER A 169 10.00 3.10 7.28
C SER A 169 10.17 1.60 7.05
N SER A 170 9.13 0.81 7.34
CA SER A 170 9.20 -0.64 7.10
C SER A 170 7.84 -1.18 6.70
N ARG A 171 7.81 -2.02 5.66
CA ARG A 171 6.62 -2.77 5.25
C ARG A 171 6.00 -3.60 6.38
N TYR A 172 6.80 -3.99 7.39
CA TYR A 172 6.31 -4.75 8.53
C TYR A 172 5.47 -3.89 9.47
N VAL A 173 5.82 -2.61 9.62
CA VAL A 173 5.10 -1.66 10.48
C VAL A 173 4.68 -0.48 9.62
N PRO A 174 3.74 -0.66 8.68
CA PRO A 174 3.38 0.40 7.76
C PRO A 174 2.55 1.49 8.47
N GLY A 175 2.74 2.73 8.05
CA GLY A 175 2.12 3.96 8.51
C GLY A 175 2.97 4.77 9.50
N ILE A 176 4.19 4.34 9.80
CA ILE A 176 5.11 5.08 10.70
C ILE A 176 6.39 5.47 9.97
N VAL A 177 6.70 6.76 10.05
CA VAL A 177 7.97 7.32 9.61
C VAL A 177 8.84 7.58 10.83
N LEU A 178 10.08 7.09 10.80
CA LEU A 178 11.11 7.34 11.79
C LEU A 178 12.16 8.27 11.18
N ILE A 179 12.52 9.35 11.86
CA ILE A 179 13.58 10.26 11.41
C ILE A 179 14.57 10.52 12.53
N ASP A 180 15.83 10.77 12.19
CA ASP A 180 16.77 11.33 13.17
C ASP A 180 16.27 12.71 13.64
N GLU A 181 16.81 13.19 14.76
CA GLU A 181 16.51 14.53 15.26
C GLU A 181 16.86 15.61 14.21
N PRO A 182 15.84 16.26 13.60
CA PRO A 182 16.07 17.20 12.52
C PRO A 182 16.60 18.53 13.06
N SER A 183 17.49 19.14 12.30
CA SER A 183 17.98 20.49 12.52
C SER A 183 17.34 21.52 11.59
N LEU A 184 16.78 21.07 10.47
CA LEU A 184 16.18 21.93 9.44
C LEU A 184 14.81 21.41 8.98
N PRO A 185 13.84 22.30 8.68
CA PRO A 185 12.55 21.90 8.10
C PRO A 185 12.67 21.10 6.79
N MET A 186 13.71 21.36 5.99
CA MET A 186 13.93 20.66 4.72
C MET A 186 14.27 19.17 4.94
N GLU A 187 14.95 18.81 6.03
CA GLU A 187 15.26 17.41 6.35
C GLU A 187 13.97 16.63 6.61
N VAL A 188 13.01 17.25 7.30
CA VAL A 188 11.68 16.67 7.54
C VAL A 188 10.89 16.55 6.24
N ALA A 189 10.88 17.61 5.41
CA ALA A 189 10.17 17.58 4.12
C ALA A 189 10.71 16.49 3.20
N GLU A 190 12.03 16.35 3.09
CA GLU A 190 12.69 15.31 2.32
C GLU A 190 12.39 13.91 2.86
N ALA A 191 12.51 13.70 4.18
CA ALA A 191 12.20 12.43 4.80
C ALA A 191 10.74 12.03 4.59
N LEU A 192 9.80 12.97 4.65
CA LEU A 192 8.37 12.70 4.38
C LEU A 192 8.11 12.36 2.90
N VAL A 193 8.87 12.91 1.96
CA VAL A 193 8.79 12.49 0.55
C VAL A 193 9.34 11.07 0.38
N HIS A 194 10.49 10.79 0.98
CA HIS A 194 11.13 9.48 0.88
C HIS A 194 10.28 8.39 1.54
N GLU A 195 10.07 8.50 2.85
CA GLU A 195 9.39 7.48 3.62
C GLU A 195 7.89 7.47 3.31
N GLY A 196 7.27 8.61 3.03
CA GLY A 196 5.88 8.65 2.57
C GLY A 196 5.67 7.96 1.21
N ALA A 197 6.67 7.95 0.33
CA ALA A 197 6.63 7.16 -0.90
C ALA A 197 6.64 5.66 -0.59
N HIS A 198 7.50 5.19 0.32
CA HIS A 198 7.49 3.81 0.79
C HIS A 198 6.15 3.44 1.41
N GLU A 199 5.58 4.28 2.27
CA GLU A 199 4.28 4.02 2.89
C GLU A 199 3.15 3.90 1.87
N LYS A 200 3.16 4.76 0.85
CA LYS A 200 2.21 4.65 -0.25
C LYS A 200 2.44 3.37 -1.07
N PHE A 201 3.69 3.00 -1.32
CA PHE A 201 4.02 1.75 -2.00
C PHE A 201 3.53 0.53 -1.21
N PHE A 202 3.66 0.51 0.11
CA PHE A 202 3.14 -0.59 0.93
C PHE A 202 1.61 -0.72 0.82
N ASP A 203 0.89 0.41 0.81
CA ASP A 203 -0.56 0.39 0.61
C ASP A 203 -0.96 -0.04 -0.80
N LEU A 204 -0.20 0.34 -1.83
CA LEU A 204 -0.37 -0.15 -3.19
C LEU A 204 -0.13 -1.67 -3.25
N ALA A 205 0.96 -2.15 -2.66
CA ALA A 205 1.35 -3.57 -2.70
C ALA A 205 0.30 -4.50 -2.06
N ILE A 206 -0.42 -4.05 -1.04
CA ILE A 206 -1.47 -4.86 -0.38
C ILE A 206 -2.87 -4.69 -1.00
N THR A 207 -3.08 -3.72 -1.89
CA THR A 207 -4.40 -3.43 -2.50
C THR A 207 -4.46 -3.57 -4.01
N ARG A 208 -3.31 -3.58 -4.70
CA ARG A 208 -3.18 -3.50 -6.16
C ARG A 208 -2.24 -4.57 -6.71
N GLU A 209 -2.24 -4.70 -8.03
CA GLU A 209 -1.47 -5.73 -8.74
C GLU A 209 -0.01 -5.29 -8.93
N PHE A 210 0.79 -5.36 -7.87
CA PHE A 210 2.19 -4.91 -7.88
C PHE A 210 3.20 -6.05 -7.98
N LEU A 211 3.14 -7.02 -7.07
CA LEU A 211 4.08 -8.15 -6.99
C LEU A 211 3.30 -9.42 -6.65
N ASP A 212 3.85 -10.57 -7.01
CA ASP A 212 3.31 -11.88 -6.65
C ASP A 212 4.40 -12.80 -6.08
N ALA A 213 4.05 -14.08 -5.88
CA ALA A 213 5.00 -15.07 -5.38
C ALA A 213 6.23 -15.27 -6.30
N ALA A 214 6.11 -15.02 -7.61
CA ALA A 214 7.24 -15.15 -8.53
C ALA A 214 8.31 -14.07 -8.29
N ALA A 215 7.94 -12.93 -7.71
CA ALA A 215 8.89 -11.87 -7.36
C ALA A 215 9.97 -12.32 -6.34
N GLU A 216 9.73 -13.39 -5.57
CA GLU A 216 10.72 -13.96 -4.64
C GLU A 216 11.81 -14.78 -5.36
N GLU A 217 11.55 -15.26 -6.58
CA GLU A 217 12.46 -16.10 -7.36
C GLU A 217 13.42 -15.30 -8.24
N GLU A 218 13.18 -13.99 -8.34
CA GLU A 218 13.95 -13.08 -9.20
C GLU A 218 15.35 -12.75 -8.65
N ASP A 219 16.21 -12.34 -9.57
CA ASP A 219 17.56 -11.89 -9.23
C ASP A 219 17.54 -10.67 -8.30
N CYS A 220 18.56 -10.56 -7.46
CA CYS A 220 18.74 -9.37 -6.63
C CYS A 220 19.42 -8.24 -7.41
N PHE A 221 18.88 -7.04 -7.32
CA PHE A 221 19.59 -5.84 -7.73
C PHE A 221 20.78 -5.56 -6.80
N VAL A 222 21.93 -5.21 -7.35
CA VAL A 222 23.13 -4.84 -6.58
C VAL A 222 23.44 -3.38 -6.86
N ASN A 223 23.18 -2.52 -5.87
CA ASN A 223 23.34 -1.08 -6.08
C ASN A 223 24.82 -0.67 -6.26
N SER A 224 25.06 0.38 -7.03
CA SER A 224 26.41 0.87 -7.31
C SER A 224 27.11 1.55 -6.12
N TRP A 225 26.35 2.11 -5.17
CA TRP A 225 26.88 3.00 -4.11
C TRP A 225 27.20 2.33 -2.78
N SER A 226 26.51 1.25 -2.41
CA SER A 226 26.78 0.49 -1.18
C SER A 226 27.04 -1.00 -1.41
N ARG A 227 26.85 -1.49 -2.65
CA ARG A 227 26.93 -2.92 -3.00
C ARG A 227 25.94 -3.79 -2.25
N ALA A 228 24.90 -3.17 -1.66
CA ALA A 228 23.83 -3.94 -1.03
C ALA A 228 23.03 -4.68 -2.11
N ARG A 229 22.59 -5.89 -1.76
CA ARG A 229 21.75 -6.74 -2.59
C ARG A 229 20.31 -6.56 -2.16
N TRP A 230 19.43 -6.23 -3.10
CA TRP A 230 18.02 -6.00 -2.85
C TRP A 230 17.16 -6.96 -3.65
N PRO A 231 16.19 -7.66 -3.03
CA PRO A 231 15.19 -8.41 -3.76
C PRO A 231 14.31 -7.46 -4.61
N LEU A 232 13.54 -8.02 -5.55
CA LEU A 232 12.72 -7.24 -6.49
C LEU A 232 11.79 -6.26 -5.78
N GLU A 233 11.10 -6.68 -4.72
CA GLU A 233 10.21 -5.82 -3.92
C GLU A 233 10.92 -4.59 -3.37
N GLN A 234 12.06 -4.80 -2.68
CA GLN A 234 12.85 -3.71 -2.10
C GLN A 234 13.42 -2.80 -3.20
N THR A 235 13.77 -3.38 -4.34
CA THR A 235 14.28 -2.66 -5.51
C THR A 235 13.22 -1.73 -6.08
N PHE A 236 11.99 -2.22 -6.25
CA PHE A 236 10.87 -1.42 -6.72
C PHE A 236 10.50 -0.31 -5.73
N ALA A 237 10.42 -0.63 -4.44
CA ALA A 237 10.17 0.37 -3.39
C ALA A 237 11.22 1.48 -3.39
N ALA A 238 12.51 1.12 -3.48
CA ALA A 238 13.61 2.08 -3.57
C ALA A 238 13.51 2.95 -4.83
N TRP A 239 13.23 2.35 -5.98
CA TRP A 239 13.03 3.07 -7.24
C TRP A 239 11.88 4.08 -7.15
N HIS A 240 10.76 3.67 -6.57
CA HIS A 240 9.58 4.51 -6.38
C HIS A 240 9.88 5.73 -5.49
N ALA A 241 10.54 5.50 -4.36
CA ALA A 241 10.96 6.57 -3.46
C ALA A 241 11.96 7.54 -4.12
N TYR A 242 12.99 7.05 -4.81
CA TYR A 242 13.93 7.91 -5.52
C TYR A 242 13.28 8.67 -6.68
N SER A 243 12.28 8.09 -7.34
CA SER A 243 11.50 8.78 -8.37
C SER A 243 10.69 9.95 -7.79
N CYS A 244 10.07 9.75 -6.61
CA CYS A 244 9.38 10.80 -5.87
C CYS A 244 10.36 11.91 -5.43
N LEU A 245 11.50 11.55 -4.85
CA LEU A 245 12.55 12.50 -4.45
C LEU A 245 13.12 13.28 -5.64
N ALA A 246 13.35 12.61 -6.78
CA ALA A 246 13.87 13.25 -7.98
C ALA A 246 12.87 14.28 -8.53
N GLN A 247 11.56 14.01 -8.44
CA GLN A 247 10.54 14.99 -8.78
C GLN A 247 10.46 16.11 -7.73
N PHE A 248 10.50 15.80 -6.44
CA PHE A 248 10.49 16.82 -5.39
C PHE A 248 11.68 17.78 -5.51
N HIS A 249 12.86 17.27 -5.84
CA HIS A 249 14.07 18.06 -6.07
C HIS A 249 13.90 19.12 -7.18
N THR A 250 13.05 18.90 -8.18
CA THR A 250 12.78 19.95 -9.19
C THR A 250 11.88 21.07 -8.68
N THR A 251 11.21 20.86 -7.54
CA THR A 251 10.25 21.81 -6.94
C THR A 251 10.82 22.64 -5.79
N ILE A 252 11.97 22.26 -5.22
CA ILE A 252 12.52 22.96 -4.03
C ILE A 252 13.05 24.38 -4.32
N GLY A 253 13.29 24.73 -5.59
CA GLY A 253 13.76 26.06 -5.99
C GLY A 253 15.13 26.42 -5.37
N ALA A 254 15.18 27.52 -4.61
CA ALA A 254 16.40 28.02 -3.97
C ALA A 254 16.64 27.46 -2.55
N HIS A 255 15.76 26.61 -2.03
CA HIS A 255 15.95 26.01 -0.71
C HIS A 255 17.16 25.09 -0.71
N GLN A 256 17.98 25.18 0.33
CA GLN A 256 19.17 24.33 0.46
C GLN A 256 18.79 22.98 1.07
N PRO A 257 19.19 21.86 0.44
CA PRO A 257 19.06 20.55 1.06
C PRO A 257 19.92 20.43 2.33
N GLY A 258 19.54 19.52 3.23
CA GLY A 258 20.35 19.16 4.40
C GLY A 258 21.69 18.52 4.02
N PRO A 259 22.64 18.40 4.97
CA PRO A 259 23.98 17.86 4.73
C PRO A 259 23.96 16.41 4.22
N ASP A 260 22.99 15.61 4.68
CA ASP A 260 22.84 14.19 4.33
C ASP A 260 21.77 13.95 3.24
N SER A 261 21.39 15.02 2.52
CA SER A 261 20.33 14.96 1.52
C SER A 261 20.60 13.97 0.38
N LEU A 262 19.56 13.23 0.02
CA LEU A 262 19.45 12.34 -1.12
C LEU A 262 19.00 13.07 -2.39
N LEU A 263 18.42 14.27 -2.29
CA LEU A 263 17.86 15.00 -3.43
C LEU A 263 18.83 15.15 -4.62
N PRO A 264 20.12 15.50 -4.42
CA PRO A 264 21.05 15.63 -5.53
C PRO A 264 21.31 14.31 -6.28
N LYS A 265 21.14 13.16 -5.60
CA LYS A 265 21.42 11.82 -6.12
C LYS A 265 20.16 11.08 -6.57
N ALA A 266 18.98 11.61 -6.24
CA ALA A 266 17.72 10.89 -6.41
C ALA A 266 17.45 10.49 -7.86
N ARG A 267 17.70 11.40 -8.82
CA ARG A 267 17.53 11.11 -10.26
C ARG A 267 18.44 9.97 -10.71
N GLU A 268 19.74 10.09 -10.44
CA GLU A 268 20.74 9.08 -10.83
C GLU A 268 20.37 7.69 -10.28
N ARG A 269 19.99 7.61 -9.01
CA ARG A 269 19.58 6.35 -8.36
C ARG A 269 18.29 5.80 -8.95
N ALA A 270 17.28 6.65 -9.20
CA ALA A 270 16.05 6.24 -9.86
C ALA A 270 16.32 5.68 -11.27
N ASP A 271 17.20 6.32 -12.04
CA ASP A 271 17.54 5.89 -13.40
C ASP A 271 18.36 4.59 -13.42
N GLU A 272 19.24 4.38 -12.43
CA GLU A 272 19.97 3.12 -12.26
C GLU A 272 19.02 1.96 -11.95
N ILE A 273 18.17 2.12 -10.94
CA ILE A 273 17.26 1.06 -10.52
C ILE A 273 16.19 0.81 -11.59
N GLY A 274 15.65 1.87 -12.20
CA GLY A 274 14.59 1.77 -13.21
C GLY A 274 15.03 0.98 -14.44
N ARG A 275 16.28 1.15 -14.90
CA ARG A 275 16.83 0.34 -16.00
C ARG A 275 16.86 -1.14 -15.67
N TRP A 276 17.28 -1.48 -14.45
CA TRP A 276 17.28 -2.87 -14.00
C TRP A 276 15.85 -3.43 -13.92
N LEU A 277 14.89 -2.66 -13.41
CA LEU A 277 13.49 -3.08 -13.33
C LEU A 277 12.86 -3.33 -14.72
N ILE A 278 13.21 -2.54 -15.74
CA ILE A 278 12.75 -2.76 -17.12
C ILE A 278 13.25 -4.11 -17.67
N GLU A 279 14.48 -4.50 -17.33
CA GLU A 279 15.04 -5.79 -17.73
C GLU A 279 14.34 -6.98 -17.03
N HIS A 280 13.69 -6.75 -15.88
CA HIS A 280 13.00 -7.77 -15.06
C HIS A 280 11.48 -7.56 -15.02
N GLU A 281 10.94 -6.84 -16.01
CA GLU A 281 9.54 -6.40 -16.02
C GLU A 281 8.52 -7.55 -16.09
N THR A 282 8.94 -8.73 -16.58
CA THR A 282 8.09 -9.93 -16.66
C THR A 282 7.66 -10.43 -15.28
N ALA A 283 8.45 -10.15 -14.25
CA ALA A 283 8.13 -10.47 -12.86
C ALA A 283 7.22 -9.42 -12.18
N LEU A 284 7.01 -8.29 -12.84
CA LEU A 284 6.11 -7.25 -12.35
C LEU A 284 4.69 -7.53 -12.81
N ARG A 285 3.74 -7.29 -11.91
CA ARG A 285 2.32 -7.32 -12.23
C ARG A 285 1.90 -6.07 -13.00
N ALA A 286 0.69 -6.18 -13.52
CA ALA A 286 -0.11 -5.18 -14.19
C ALA A 286 0.11 -3.70 -13.79
N ASP A 287 -0.09 -3.34 -12.52
CA ASP A 287 -0.06 -1.94 -12.08
C ASP A 287 1.37 -1.44 -11.86
N SER A 288 2.27 -2.29 -11.34
CA SER A 288 3.69 -1.94 -11.16
C SER A 288 4.40 -1.78 -12.50
N ARG A 289 4.10 -2.64 -13.48
CA ARG A 289 4.58 -2.53 -14.87
C ARG A 289 4.16 -1.20 -15.50
N TRP A 290 2.88 -0.88 -15.42
CA TRP A 290 2.34 0.36 -15.96
C TRP A 290 2.99 1.59 -15.30
N LEU A 291 3.16 1.56 -13.97
CA LEU A 291 3.81 2.64 -13.23
C LEU A 291 5.27 2.81 -13.65
N LEU A 292 6.00 1.69 -13.77
CA LEU A 292 7.40 1.64 -14.23
C LEU A 292 7.55 2.31 -15.59
N ARG A 293 6.85 1.82 -16.62
CA ARG A 293 6.93 2.36 -17.98
C ARG A 293 6.53 3.84 -18.05
N SER A 294 5.47 4.21 -17.33
CA SER A 294 4.97 5.59 -17.30
C SER A 294 5.99 6.56 -16.69
N LEU A 295 6.66 6.18 -15.59
CA LEU A 295 7.70 7.00 -14.95
C LEU A 295 9.01 6.99 -15.74
N PHE A 296 9.28 5.93 -16.52
CA PHE A 296 10.44 5.83 -17.40
C PHE A 296 10.29 6.64 -18.71
N GLY A 297 9.09 7.19 -18.96
CA GLY A 297 8.82 8.12 -20.06
C GLY A 297 8.32 7.46 -21.35
N GLU A 298 7.90 6.19 -21.29
CA GLU A 298 7.16 5.58 -22.40
C GLU A 298 5.80 6.29 -22.56
N ALA A 299 5.40 6.54 -23.81
CA ALA A 299 4.28 7.42 -24.10
C ALA A 299 2.98 6.88 -23.46
N ALA A 300 2.46 7.62 -22.47
CA ALA A 300 1.23 7.28 -21.77
C ALA A 300 0.02 7.01 -22.70
N GLY A 301 0.04 7.49 -23.94
CA GLY A 301 -0.99 7.22 -24.95
C GLY A 301 -1.00 5.79 -25.50
N GLU A 302 0.16 5.14 -25.63
CA GLU A 302 0.24 3.72 -26.03
C GLU A 302 -0.13 2.82 -24.85
N LEU A 303 0.32 3.18 -23.65
CA LEU A 303 0.04 2.47 -22.39
C LEU A 303 -1.39 2.63 -21.87
N ALA A 304 -2.07 3.74 -22.16
CA ALA A 304 -3.49 3.90 -21.83
C ALA A 304 -4.34 2.97 -22.70
N GLY A 305 -4.00 2.81 -23.99
CA GLY A 305 -4.61 1.81 -24.87
C GLY A 305 -4.39 0.40 -24.34
N GLU A 306 -3.17 0.07 -23.91
CA GLU A 306 -2.87 -1.20 -23.24
C GLU A 306 -3.64 -1.37 -21.94
N ARG A 307 -3.75 -0.36 -21.06
CA ARG A 307 -4.51 -0.47 -19.80
C ARG A 307 -6.01 -0.63 -20.03
N THR A 308 -6.59 0.06 -21.02
CA THR A 308 -8.01 -0.12 -21.35
C THR A 308 -8.25 -1.50 -21.98
N ALA A 309 -7.36 -1.95 -22.87
CA ALA A 309 -7.41 -3.28 -23.47
C ALA A 309 -7.06 -4.41 -22.48
N GLN A 310 -6.23 -4.15 -21.47
CA GLN A 310 -5.92 -5.11 -20.39
C GLN A 310 -6.98 -5.09 -19.30
N VAL A 311 -7.62 -3.97 -18.99
CA VAL A 311 -8.84 -3.98 -18.16
C VAL A 311 -9.94 -4.82 -18.83
N ASP A 312 -9.98 -4.84 -20.16
CA ASP A 312 -10.85 -5.75 -20.94
C ASP A 312 -10.35 -7.21 -21.03
N VAL A 313 -9.11 -7.53 -20.62
CA VAL A 313 -8.49 -8.87 -20.78
C VAL A 313 -7.98 -9.49 -19.46
N ARG A 314 -7.95 -8.77 -18.35
CA ARG A 314 -7.28 -9.21 -17.10
C ARG A 314 -8.13 -10.12 -16.24
N SER A 315 -8.04 -11.40 -16.57
CA SER A 315 -7.79 -12.43 -15.57
C SER A 315 -6.58 -13.21 -16.09
N ASP A 316 -5.47 -13.24 -15.36
CA ASP A 316 -4.33 -14.14 -15.64
C ASP A 316 -4.74 -15.63 -15.53
N VAL A 317 -6.00 -15.90 -15.17
CA VAL A 317 -6.58 -17.21 -15.36
C VAL A 317 -6.93 -17.34 -16.84
N ASP A 318 -6.11 -18.12 -17.53
CA ASP A 318 -6.31 -18.51 -18.93
C ASP A 318 -7.79 -18.65 -19.26
N TYR A 319 -8.35 -17.66 -19.95
CA TYR A 319 -9.77 -17.56 -20.29
C TYR A 319 -10.26 -18.84 -20.98
N VAL A 320 -9.36 -19.53 -21.68
CA VAL A 320 -9.62 -20.82 -22.34
C VAL A 320 -9.83 -21.94 -21.31
N THR A 321 -9.05 -21.95 -20.24
CA THR A 321 -9.16 -22.92 -19.13
C THR A 321 -10.38 -22.64 -18.25
N LEU A 322 -10.76 -21.36 -18.07
CA LEU A 322 -12.01 -20.93 -17.43
C LEU A 322 -13.26 -20.97 -18.34
N CYS A 323 -13.26 -21.75 -19.43
CA CYS A 323 -14.43 -21.91 -20.33
C CYS A 323 -15.17 -23.28 -20.31
N ALA A 324 -14.80 -24.31 -19.54
CA ALA A 324 -15.68 -25.43 -19.11
C ALA A 324 -17.12 -25.09 -18.59
N GLU A 325 -18.14 -25.15 -19.45
CA GLU A 325 -19.57 -24.80 -19.24
C GLU A 325 -20.09 -24.66 -17.78
N ILE A 326 -20.34 -23.42 -17.33
CA ILE A 326 -21.24 -23.17 -16.20
C ILE A 326 -22.64 -23.54 -16.69
N ARG A 327 -23.31 -24.46 -15.98
CA ARG A 327 -24.66 -24.87 -16.33
C ARG A 327 -25.61 -23.68 -16.16
N GLU A 328 -26.48 -23.45 -17.13
CA GLU A 328 -27.44 -22.32 -17.11
C GLU A 328 -28.46 -22.43 -15.97
N ASP A 329 -28.65 -23.63 -15.42
CA ASP A 329 -29.47 -23.93 -14.24
C ASP A 329 -28.70 -23.89 -12.91
N GLY A 330 -27.40 -23.57 -12.92
CA GLY A 330 -26.58 -23.52 -11.71
C GLY A 330 -27.02 -22.43 -10.72
N ASN A 331 -27.04 -22.78 -9.43
CA ASN A 331 -27.34 -21.86 -8.34
C ASN A 331 -26.09 -21.64 -7.47
N PHE A 332 -25.75 -20.40 -7.15
CA PHE A 332 -24.51 -20.07 -6.44
C PHE A 332 -24.80 -19.41 -5.10
N ARG A 333 -23.97 -19.69 -4.10
CA ARG A 333 -23.97 -18.99 -2.81
C ARG A 333 -22.56 -18.83 -2.27
N VAL A 334 -22.38 -17.90 -1.33
CA VAL A 334 -21.12 -17.72 -0.61
C VAL A 334 -20.89 -18.92 0.31
N VAL A 335 -19.66 -19.42 0.38
CA VAL A 335 -19.31 -20.50 1.31
C VAL A 335 -19.45 -20.00 2.76
N PRO A 336 -20.05 -20.75 3.71
CA PRO A 336 -20.38 -20.24 5.05
C PRO A 336 -19.21 -19.66 5.88
N ASP A 337 -17.99 -20.13 5.65
CA ASP A 337 -16.78 -19.66 6.35
C ASP A 337 -16.04 -18.51 5.64
N VAL A 338 -16.63 -18.00 4.56
CA VAL A 338 -16.15 -16.82 3.84
C VAL A 338 -16.78 -15.57 4.46
N ARG A 339 -15.97 -14.53 4.59
CA ARG A 339 -16.40 -13.18 4.95
C ARG A 339 -16.04 -12.24 3.82
N ILE A 340 -16.96 -11.33 3.51
CA ILE A 340 -16.81 -10.36 2.43
C ILE A 340 -16.99 -8.97 3.04
N ARG A 341 -16.07 -8.05 2.73
CA ARG A 341 -16.23 -6.64 3.08
C ARG A 341 -16.01 -5.77 1.85
N ARG A 342 -16.94 -4.84 1.62
CA ARG A 342 -16.89 -3.90 0.51
C ARG A 342 -16.35 -2.55 0.98
N ALA A 343 -15.39 -2.00 0.26
CA ALA A 343 -14.95 -0.62 0.42
C ALA A 343 -15.94 0.34 -0.26
N GLY A 344 -16.00 1.60 0.15
CA GLY A 344 -16.81 2.62 -0.51
C GLY A 344 -16.40 2.89 -1.97
N THR A 345 -15.20 2.45 -2.39
CA THR A 345 -14.77 2.39 -3.80
C THR A 345 -15.55 1.36 -4.63
N GLY A 346 -16.34 0.51 -3.99
CA GLY A 346 -17.09 -0.58 -4.63
C GLY A 346 -16.32 -1.89 -4.72
N ARG A 347 -14.99 -1.89 -4.57
CA ARG A 347 -14.18 -3.12 -4.52
C ARG A 347 -14.44 -3.90 -3.24
N ALA A 348 -14.39 -5.22 -3.35
CA ALA A 348 -14.55 -6.12 -2.22
C ALA A 348 -13.23 -6.83 -1.90
N VAL A 349 -12.99 -7.02 -0.61
CA VAL A 349 -12.01 -7.96 -0.09
C VAL A 349 -12.77 -9.12 0.54
N VAL A 350 -12.29 -10.33 0.28
CA VAL A 350 -12.84 -11.56 0.84
C VAL A 350 -11.80 -12.27 1.67
N GLY A 351 -12.27 -13.00 2.67
CA GLY A 351 -11.40 -13.77 3.53
C GLY A 351 -12.02 -15.07 3.96
N ARG A 352 -11.18 -16.10 4.06
CA ARG A 352 -11.55 -17.43 4.54
C ARG A 352 -11.03 -17.59 5.96
N ALA A 353 -11.84 -18.16 6.86
CA ALA A 353 -11.46 -18.42 8.24
C ALA A 353 -10.49 -19.62 8.40
N THR A 354 -9.42 -19.66 7.59
CA THR A 354 -8.29 -20.60 7.71
C THR A 354 -7.32 -20.19 8.82
N ARG A 355 -6.26 -20.98 9.07
CA ARG A 355 -5.22 -20.66 10.06
C ARG A 355 -3.82 -20.74 9.43
N PRO A 356 -3.19 -19.61 9.06
CA PRO A 356 -3.73 -18.24 9.10
C PRO A 356 -4.88 -18.03 8.09
N PRO A 357 -5.71 -16.97 8.25
CA PRO A 357 -6.75 -16.62 7.29
C PRO A 357 -6.18 -16.27 5.91
N ASP A 358 -6.86 -16.71 4.85
CA ASP A 358 -6.54 -16.30 3.48
C ASP A 358 -7.35 -15.07 3.11
N LEU A 359 -6.73 -14.08 2.48
CA LEU A 359 -7.34 -12.82 2.08
C LEU A 359 -7.12 -12.55 0.59
N PHE A 360 -8.17 -12.11 -0.11
CA PHE A 360 -8.12 -11.81 -1.53
C PHE A 360 -8.86 -10.51 -1.83
N TRP A 361 -8.23 -9.62 -2.58
CA TRP A 361 -8.95 -8.54 -3.25
C TRP A 361 -9.62 -9.08 -4.49
N LEU A 362 -10.89 -8.72 -4.68
CA LEU A 362 -11.63 -9.04 -5.89
C LEU A 362 -11.47 -7.93 -6.93
N ASP A 363 -11.45 -8.31 -8.20
CA ASP A 363 -11.64 -7.37 -9.31
C ASP A 363 -13.08 -6.81 -9.30
N THR A 364 -13.39 -5.91 -10.25
CA THR A 364 -14.70 -5.25 -10.32
C THR A 364 -15.85 -6.25 -10.50
N ASP A 365 -15.68 -7.24 -11.38
CA ASP A 365 -16.75 -8.16 -11.76
C ASP A 365 -16.96 -9.22 -10.67
N ALA A 366 -15.88 -9.78 -10.12
CA ALA A 366 -15.93 -10.67 -8.97
C ALA A 366 -16.47 -9.95 -7.72
N SER A 367 -16.10 -8.69 -7.49
CA SER A 367 -16.69 -7.86 -6.42
C SER A 367 -18.19 -7.69 -6.63
N TRP A 368 -18.62 -7.47 -7.87
CA TRP A 368 -20.04 -7.38 -8.21
C TRP A 368 -20.76 -8.69 -7.91
N VAL A 369 -20.29 -9.82 -8.46
CA VAL A 369 -20.89 -11.14 -8.24
C VAL A 369 -20.99 -11.48 -6.76
N ALA A 370 -19.90 -11.32 -6.01
CA ALA A 370 -19.86 -11.60 -4.58
C ALA A 370 -20.87 -10.74 -3.78
N GLY A 371 -21.21 -9.54 -4.26
CA GLY A 371 -22.24 -8.69 -3.66
C GLY A 371 -23.68 -9.09 -3.98
N GLN A 372 -23.89 -9.94 -4.98
CA GLN A 372 -25.21 -10.44 -5.34
C GLN A 372 -25.60 -11.72 -4.59
N LEU A 373 -24.64 -12.33 -3.90
CA LEU A 373 -24.78 -13.63 -3.25
C LEU A 373 -24.82 -13.47 -1.72
N ASP A 374 -25.60 -14.33 -1.05
CA ASP A 374 -25.54 -14.54 0.39
C ASP A 374 -25.14 -16.00 0.69
N ASP A 375 -25.05 -16.40 1.95
CA ASP A 375 -24.70 -17.75 2.40
C ASP A 375 -25.92 -18.67 2.62
N VAL A 376 -27.15 -18.17 2.47
CA VAL A 376 -28.40 -18.87 2.81
C VAL A 376 -29.22 -19.24 1.57
N HIS A 377 -29.38 -18.32 0.63
CA HIS A 377 -30.24 -18.39 -0.55
C HIS A 377 -29.40 -18.42 -1.83
N PRO A 378 -29.22 -19.61 -2.43
CA PRO A 378 -28.56 -19.71 -3.72
C PRO A 378 -29.24 -18.84 -4.78
N THR A 379 -28.44 -18.12 -5.57
CA THR A 379 -28.89 -17.29 -6.68
C THR A 379 -28.56 -17.95 -8.00
N SER A 380 -29.55 -18.07 -8.90
CA SER A 380 -29.35 -18.72 -10.20
C SER A 380 -28.49 -17.90 -11.16
N PHE A 381 -27.76 -18.57 -12.05
CA PHE A 381 -26.99 -17.92 -13.12
C PHE A 381 -27.85 -16.94 -13.94
N GLY A 382 -29.07 -17.35 -14.32
CA GLY A 382 -29.99 -16.50 -15.08
C GLY A 382 -30.37 -15.22 -14.34
N SER A 383 -30.53 -15.28 -13.02
CA SER A 383 -30.83 -14.10 -12.19
C SER A 383 -29.63 -13.14 -12.15
N LEU A 384 -28.42 -13.67 -11.96
CA LEU A 384 -27.19 -12.89 -12.00
C LEU A 384 -27.00 -12.25 -13.38
N LEU A 385 -27.21 -13.00 -14.46
CA LEU A 385 -27.05 -12.49 -15.82
C LEU A 385 -28.03 -11.38 -16.16
N SER A 386 -29.29 -11.50 -15.75
CA SER A 386 -30.29 -10.44 -15.94
C SER A 386 -29.84 -9.13 -15.29
N ARG A 387 -29.39 -9.19 -14.03
CA ARG A 387 -28.89 -8.01 -13.31
C ARG A 387 -27.60 -7.46 -13.91
N ALA A 388 -26.66 -8.33 -14.28
CA ALA A 388 -25.40 -7.93 -14.91
C ALA A 388 -25.64 -7.21 -16.24
N SER A 389 -26.61 -7.70 -17.04
CA SER A 389 -26.97 -7.07 -18.32
C SER A 389 -27.57 -5.67 -18.13
N GLU A 390 -28.31 -5.45 -17.04
CA GLU A 390 -28.86 -4.14 -16.68
C GLU A 390 -27.79 -3.18 -16.16
N GLU A 391 -26.89 -3.65 -15.29
CA GLU A 391 -25.92 -2.80 -14.59
C GLU A 391 -24.65 -2.53 -15.40
N TRP A 392 -24.12 -3.53 -16.12
CA TRP A 392 -22.85 -3.39 -16.84
C TRP A 392 -23.00 -2.64 -18.17
N HIS A 393 -24.22 -2.52 -18.70
CA HIS A 393 -24.50 -1.86 -19.99
C HIS A 393 -23.70 -2.44 -21.16
N GLU A 394 -23.34 -3.73 -21.09
CA GLU A 394 -22.57 -4.43 -22.11
C GLU A 394 -23.46 -5.23 -23.07
N PRO A 395 -22.94 -5.58 -24.27
CA PRO A 395 -23.59 -6.56 -25.12
C PRO A 395 -23.82 -7.89 -24.38
N PRO A 396 -24.98 -8.57 -24.57
CA PRO A 396 -25.33 -9.79 -23.83
C PRO A 396 -24.23 -10.87 -23.85
N ASP A 397 -23.61 -11.12 -25.00
CA ASP A 397 -22.54 -12.12 -25.12
C ASP A 397 -21.30 -11.78 -24.28
N LEU A 398 -20.98 -10.50 -24.15
CA LEU A 398 -19.85 -10.05 -23.32
C LEU A 398 -20.20 -10.15 -21.83
N ALA A 399 -21.42 -9.76 -21.44
CA ALA A 399 -21.90 -9.92 -20.07
C ALA A 399 -21.90 -11.38 -19.62
N VAL A 400 -22.33 -12.31 -20.48
CA VAL A 400 -22.26 -13.76 -20.22
C VAL A 400 -20.83 -14.22 -19.98
N ARG A 401 -19.88 -13.80 -20.84
CA ARG A 401 -18.47 -14.20 -20.70
C ARG A 401 -17.84 -13.67 -19.41
N ARG A 402 -18.01 -12.38 -19.13
CA ARG A 402 -17.51 -11.73 -17.90
C ARG A 402 -18.07 -12.40 -16.65
N LEU A 403 -19.39 -12.61 -16.59
CA LEU A 403 -20.04 -13.28 -15.46
C LEU A 403 -19.53 -14.70 -15.25
N ARG A 404 -19.37 -15.48 -16.33
CA ARG A 404 -18.82 -16.84 -16.24
C ARG A 404 -17.38 -16.84 -15.71
N ALA A 405 -16.53 -15.95 -16.22
CA ALA A 405 -15.15 -15.83 -15.76
C ALA A 405 -15.08 -15.51 -14.25
N SER A 406 -15.87 -14.54 -13.79
CA SER A 406 -15.91 -14.14 -12.37
C SER A 406 -16.44 -15.25 -11.47
N ILE A 407 -17.55 -15.90 -11.82
CA ILE A 407 -18.10 -17.02 -11.04
C ILE A 407 -17.04 -18.11 -10.87
N ARG A 408 -16.36 -18.50 -11.95
CA ARG A 408 -15.37 -19.57 -11.85
C ARG A 408 -14.12 -19.20 -11.10
N SER A 409 -13.66 -17.96 -11.25
CA SER A 409 -12.57 -17.46 -10.42
C SER A 409 -12.94 -17.61 -8.94
N LEU A 410 -14.13 -17.16 -8.55
CA LEU A 410 -14.64 -17.30 -7.18
C LEU A 410 -14.81 -18.77 -6.74
N GLU A 411 -15.34 -19.65 -7.59
CA GLU A 411 -15.45 -21.09 -7.29
C GLU A 411 -14.08 -21.76 -7.13
N SER A 412 -13.13 -21.44 -8.03
CA SER A 412 -11.77 -22.00 -8.00
C SER A 412 -11.00 -21.59 -6.74
N SER A 413 -11.31 -20.42 -6.20
CA SER A 413 -10.79 -19.91 -4.93
C SER A 413 -11.61 -20.36 -3.72
N ALA A 414 -12.62 -21.22 -3.91
CA ALA A 414 -13.54 -21.69 -2.87
C ALA A 414 -14.20 -20.55 -2.08
N ILE A 415 -14.52 -19.44 -2.77
CA ILE A 415 -15.23 -18.28 -2.21
C ILE A 415 -16.74 -18.50 -2.30
N ILE A 416 -17.18 -19.10 -3.40
CA ILE A 416 -18.59 -19.48 -3.65
C ILE A 416 -18.66 -20.97 -3.97
N GLU A 417 -19.84 -21.55 -3.82
CA GLU A 417 -20.13 -22.92 -4.23
C GLU A 417 -21.35 -22.98 -5.14
N SER A 418 -21.32 -23.92 -6.08
CA SER A 418 -22.48 -24.30 -6.89
C SER A 418 -23.34 -25.31 -6.15
N THR A 419 -24.64 -25.06 -6.17
CA THR A 419 -25.68 -25.89 -5.55
C THR A 419 -26.59 -26.44 -6.66
N PRO A 420 -27.10 -27.69 -6.51
CA PRO A 420 -27.95 -28.33 -7.51
C PRO A 420 -29.24 -27.58 -7.84
#